data_AF-A0ABD2KNN7-F1
#
_entry.id   AF-A0ABD2KNN7-F1
#
_cell.length_a   1.000
_cell.length_b   1.000
_cell.length_c   1.000
_cell.angle_alpha   90.00
_cell.angle_beta   90.00
_cell.angle_gamma   90.00
#
_symmetry.space_group_name_H-M   'P 1'
#
loop_
_entity.id
_entity.type
_entity.pdbx_description
1 polymer ?
#
loop_
_entity_poly.entity_id
_entity_poly.type
_entity_poly.pdbx_seq_one_letter_code
_entity_poly.pdbx_strand_id
1 'polypeptide(L)'
;MYALKVRWPPNFAVSGQTCVSSNRFFVDVSVLADFVAKLKEQFKLLKLGGGMEKDVNVGPLINRKAVEKVKSLVDEALAQTAEIICVGNALAETNFFEPTILTNVNGKMAIAHAEVFDFETEEEVVTKANHSRHGLAGYIFSKDCAQIHRVSRALQVGMVGVNEGMMSCAEAAFGGVKESGLGREGGQQGLDEFTQWKYVCWNVE
;
A
#
# COMPACT_ATOMS: atom_id res chain seq x y z
N MET A 1 -16.13 -6.83 -4.41
CA MET A 1 -17.11 -5.71 -4.59
C MET A 1 -17.04 -4.61 -3.53
N TYR A 2 -16.78 -4.92 -2.24
CA TYR A 2 -16.65 -3.90 -1.18
C TYR A 2 -15.33 -3.11 -1.29
N ALA A 3 -14.23 -3.77 -1.70
CA ALA A 3 -12.89 -3.18 -1.78
C ALA A 3 -12.74 -1.93 -2.65
N LEU A 4 -13.53 -1.81 -3.72
CA LEU A 4 -13.48 -0.65 -4.64
C LEU A 4 -14.53 0.41 -4.30
N LYS A 5 -15.43 0.15 -3.34
CA LYS A 5 -16.40 1.14 -2.82
C LYS A 5 -15.85 1.92 -1.63
N VAL A 6 -14.83 1.37 -0.96
CA VAL A 6 -14.13 2.02 0.13
C VAL A 6 -13.28 3.15 -0.48
N ARG A 7 -13.36 4.32 0.16
CA ARG A 7 -12.85 5.61 -0.31
C ARG A 7 -11.44 5.47 -0.89
N TRP A 8 -11.37 5.44 -2.22
CA TRP A 8 -10.20 5.48 -3.10
C TRP A 8 -9.09 4.47 -2.74
N PRO A 9 -8.55 3.65 -3.68
CA PRO A 9 -7.46 2.76 -3.32
C PRO A 9 -6.30 3.59 -2.70
N PRO A 10 -5.78 3.23 -1.51
CA PRO A 10 -4.75 3.99 -0.78
C PRO A 10 -3.49 4.35 -1.59
N ASN A 11 -3.34 3.81 -2.80
CA ASN A 11 -2.21 3.99 -3.70
C ASN A 11 -2.02 5.37 -4.30
N PHE A 12 -3.05 6.20 -4.45
CA PHE A 12 -2.88 7.50 -5.13
C PHE A 12 -3.15 8.71 -4.26
N ALA A 13 -3.37 8.51 -2.96
CA ALA A 13 -3.21 9.61 -2.01
C ALA A 13 -1.77 10.16 -2.16
N VAL A 14 -1.64 11.48 -2.30
CA VAL A 14 -0.33 12.14 -2.49
C VAL A 14 0.46 11.58 -3.69
N SER A 15 -0.26 11.17 -4.75
CA SER A 15 0.33 10.53 -5.95
C SER A 15 1.15 9.28 -5.63
N GLY A 16 0.75 8.54 -4.59
CA GLY A 16 1.39 7.30 -4.14
C GLY A 16 2.66 7.50 -3.31
N GLN A 17 3.03 8.74 -3.01
CA GLN A 17 4.21 9.09 -2.23
C GLN A 17 3.92 9.02 -0.72
N THR A 18 3.38 7.90 -0.26
CA THR A 18 3.15 7.62 1.16
C THR A 18 3.70 6.25 1.53
N CYS A 19 4.23 6.10 2.74
CA CYS A 19 4.80 4.84 3.21
C CYS A 19 3.76 3.71 3.32
N VAL A 20 2.47 4.07 3.47
CA VAL A 20 1.35 3.13 3.67
C VAL A 20 0.53 2.88 2.40
N SER A 21 0.93 3.44 1.25
CA SER A 21 0.33 3.15 -0.06
C SER A 21 0.34 1.64 -0.33
N SER A 22 -0.77 1.07 -0.80
CA SER A 22 -0.92 -0.38 -1.11
C SER A 22 -0.19 -0.80 -2.37
N ASN A 23 1.08 -1.07 -2.20
CA ASN A 23 2.00 -1.42 -3.27
C ASN A 23 1.73 -2.79 -3.94
N ARG A 24 0.95 -3.68 -3.31
CA ARG A 24 0.60 -4.99 -3.84
C ARG A 24 -0.87 -5.27 -3.55
N PHE A 25 -1.62 -5.64 -4.58
CA PHE A 25 -3.00 -6.11 -4.48
C PHE A 25 -3.00 -7.62 -4.67
N PHE A 26 -3.45 -8.35 -3.65
CA PHE A 26 -3.74 -9.76 -3.77
C PHE A 26 -5.25 -9.92 -3.92
N VAL A 27 -5.68 -10.57 -4.99
CA VAL A 27 -7.08 -10.66 -5.37
C VAL A 27 -7.42 -12.12 -5.61
N ASP A 28 -8.49 -12.60 -4.98
CA ASP A 28 -8.97 -13.96 -5.16
C ASP A 28 -9.30 -14.21 -6.64
N VAL A 29 -8.85 -15.34 -7.19
CA VAL A 29 -8.99 -15.70 -8.61
C VAL A 29 -10.44 -15.60 -9.08
N SER A 30 -11.41 -15.90 -8.21
CA SER A 30 -12.85 -15.88 -8.53
C SER A 30 -13.39 -14.48 -8.83
N VAL A 31 -12.69 -13.42 -8.40
CA VAL A 31 -13.10 -12.02 -8.58
C VAL A 31 -12.06 -11.17 -9.30
N LEU A 32 -10.95 -11.75 -9.74
CA LEU A 32 -9.82 -11.04 -10.35
C LEU A 32 -10.24 -10.24 -11.60
N ALA A 33 -10.93 -10.87 -12.54
CA ALA A 33 -11.38 -10.21 -13.77
C ALA A 33 -12.30 -9.01 -13.49
N ASP A 34 -13.27 -9.19 -12.60
CA ASP A 34 -14.20 -8.15 -12.15
C ASP A 34 -13.48 -7.00 -11.42
N PHE A 35 -12.48 -7.34 -10.60
CA PHE A 35 -11.67 -6.37 -9.88
C PHE A 35 -10.87 -5.51 -10.84
N VAL A 36 -10.14 -6.13 -11.78
CA VAL A 36 -9.33 -5.43 -12.79
C VAL A 36 -10.20 -4.53 -13.67
N ALA A 37 -11.35 -5.02 -14.12
CA ALA A 37 -12.29 -4.23 -14.93
C ALA A 37 -12.77 -2.98 -14.19
N LYS A 38 -13.18 -3.13 -12.93
CA LYS A 38 -13.65 -1.99 -12.11
C LYS A 38 -12.52 -1.04 -11.74
N LEU A 39 -11.32 -1.57 -11.50
CA LEU A 39 -10.13 -0.77 -11.23
C LEU A 39 -9.77 0.11 -12.44
N LYS A 40 -9.85 -0.43 -13.66
CA LYS A 40 -9.72 0.34 -14.92
C LYS A 40 -10.71 1.50 -15.00
N GLU A 41 -11.98 1.26 -14.67
CA GLU A 41 -12.99 2.34 -14.66
C GLU A 41 -12.68 3.42 -13.61
N GLN A 42 -12.18 3.04 -12.42
CA GLN A 42 -11.77 4.03 -11.42
C GLN A 42 -10.59 4.88 -11.89
N PHE A 43 -9.65 4.30 -12.65
CA PHE A 43 -8.49 5.03 -13.17
C PHE A 43 -8.88 6.07 -14.22
N LYS A 44 -9.96 5.87 -14.97
CA LYS A 44 -10.47 6.89 -15.90
C LYS A 44 -10.97 8.15 -15.20
N LEU A 45 -11.27 8.08 -13.90
CA LEU A 45 -11.70 9.22 -13.10
C LEU A 45 -10.50 10.05 -12.58
N LEU A 46 -9.27 9.63 -12.88
CA LEU A 46 -8.06 10.32 -12.47
C LEU A 46 -7.83 11.56 -13.32
N LYS A 47 -7.71 12.70 -12.66
CA LYS A 47 -7.37 13.99 -13.26
C LYS A 47 -6.03 14.45 -12.69
N LEU A 48 -5.04 14.45 -13.55
CA LEU A 48 -3.71 15.00 -13.27
C LEU A 48 -3.77 16.53 -13.35
N GLY A 49 -3.05 17.21 -12.46
CA GLY A 49 -2.88 18.66 -12.54
C GLY A 49 -2.20 19.25 -11.31
N GLY A 50 -2.14 20.59 -11.25
CA GLY A 50 -1.60 21.30 -10.10
C GLY A 50 -2.46 21.12 -8.85
N GLY A 51 -1.83 21.07 -7.67
CA GLY A 51 -2.53 20.86 -6.39
C GLY A 51 -3.51 21.97 -5.99
N MET A 52 -3.51 23.12 -6.70
CA MET A 52 -4.44 24.23 -6.50
C MET A 52 -5.60 24.22 -7.50
N GLU A 53 -5.59 23.32 -8.48
CA GLU A 53 -6.62 23.25 -9.51
C GLU A 53 -7.83 22.45 -9.02
N LYS A 54 -9.01 22.85 -9.48
CA LYS A 54 -10.26 22.18 -9.11
C LYS A 54 -10.34 20.81 -9.77
N ASP A 55 -10.89 19.86 -9.02
CA ASP A 55 -11.18 18.48 -9.43
C ASP A 55 -9.93 17.64 -9.79
N VAL A 56 -8.73 18.14 -9.51
CA VAL A 56 -7.48 17.38 -9.62
C VAL A 56 -7.36 16.43 -8.42
N ASN A 57 -7.00 15.17 -8.71
CA ASN A 57 -6.83 14.13 -7.70
C ASN A 57 -5.48 13.41 -7.79
N VAL A 58 -4.65 13.73 -8.79
CA VAL A 58 -3.26 13.27 -8.89
C VAL A 58 -2.36 14.48 -9.16
N GLY A 59 -1.50 14.79 -8.19
CA GLY A 59 -0.49 15.84 -8.32
C GLY A 59 0.81 15.33 -8.94
N PRO A 60 1.79 16.22 -9.14
CA PRO A 60 3.13 15.80 -9.57
C PRO A 60 3.84 14.99 -8.48
N LEU A 61 4.83 14.20 -8.89
CA LEU A 61 5.84 13.68 -7.99
C LEU A 61 6.72 14.83 -7.48
N ILE A 62 7.44 14.58 -6.38
CA ILE A 62 8.20 15.63 -5.69
C ILE A 62 9.28 16.28 -6.56
N ASN A 63 9.90 15.53 -7.47
CA ASN A 63 10.95 16.03 -8.38
C ASN A 63 11.16 15.08 -9.58
N ARG A 64 12.04 15.50 -10.50
CA ARG A 64 12.41 14.72 -11.70
C ARG A 64 13.03 13.37 -11.40
N LYS A 65 13.89 13.27 -10.38
CA LYS A 65 14.50 12.00 -9.98
C LYS A 65 13.45 10.98 -9.57
N ALA A 66 12.35 11.40 -8.93
CA ALA A 66 11.24 10.53 -8.61
C ALA A 66 10.52 10.02 -9.88
N VAL A 67 10.29 10.89 -10.86
CA VAL A 67 9.74 10.51 -12.17
C VAL A 67 10.64 9.50 -12.88
N GLU A 68 11.94 9.80 -12.99
CA GLU A 68 12.94 8.92 -13.62
C GLU A 68 13.00 7.56 -12.93
N LYS A 69 12.98 7.54 -11.59
CA LYS A 69 12.96 6.29 -10.82
C LYS A 69 11.71 5.46 -11.12
N VAL A 70 10.52 6.06 -11.05
CA VAL A 70 9.27 5.35 -11.36
C VAL A 70 9.27 4.84 -12.80
N LYS A 71 9.72 5.67 -13.75
CA LYS A 71 9.85 5.29 -15.15
C LYS A 71 10.78 4.09 -15.34
N SER A 72 11.97 4.10 -14.73
CA SER A 72 12.93 3.00 -14.79
C SER A 72 12.31 1.69 -14.31
N LEU A 73 11.59 1.74 -13.17
CA LEU A 73 10.94 0.55 -12.60
C LEU A 73 9.84 0.01 -13.53
N VAL A 74 9.05 0.89 -14.15
CA VAL A 74 8.01 0.48 -15.12
C VAL A 74 8.65 -0.10 -16.39
N ASP A 75 9.65 0.58 -16.96
CA ASP A 75 10.35 0.12 -18.16
C ASP A 75 11.02 -1.25 -17.95
N GLU A 76 11.67 -1.46 -16.80
CA GLU A 76 12.31 -2.73 -16.42
C GLU A 76 11.29 -3.87 -16.28
N ALA A 77 10.09 -3.58 -15.78
CA ALA A 77 9.03 -4.56 -15.65
C ALA A 77 8.46 -4.94 -17.03
N LEU A 78 8.24 -3.94 -17.90
CA LEU A 78 7.76 -4.14 -19.28
C LEU A 78 8.77 -4.88 -20.16
N ALA A 79 10.07 -4.70 -19.91
CA ALA A 79 11.12 -5.44 -20.61
C ALA A 79 11.13 -6.95 -20.28
N GLN A 80 10.35 -7.38 -19.28
CA GLN A 80 10.21 -8.77 -18.86
C GLN A 80 8.84 -9.32 -19.27
N THR A 81 7.98 -9.63 -18.31
CA THR A 81 6.66 -10.23 -18.54
C THR A 81 5.51 -9.31 -18.16
N ALA A 82 5.80 -8.12 -17.60
CA ALA A 82 4.76 -7.25 -17.08
C ALA A 82 3.96 -6.60 -18.22
N GLU A 83 2.67 -6.41 -17.97
CA GLU A 83 1.76 -5.74 -18.90
C GLU A 83 1.11 -4.54 -18.22
N ILE A 84 1.04 -3.40 -18.93
CA ILE A 84 0.28 -2.25 -18.46
C ILE A 84 -1.21 -2.51 -18.71
N ILE A 85 -2.01 -2.45 -17.64
CA ILE A 85 -3.46 -2.51 -17.75
C ILE A 85 -4.13 -1.14 -17.57
N CYS A 86 -3.45 -0.17 -16.95
CA CYS A 86 -3.89 1.22 -16.80
C CYS A 86 -2.67 2.15 -16.91
N VAL A 87 -2.77 3.15 -17.80
CA VAL A 87 -1.94 4.35 -18.03
C VAL A 87 -0.46 4.33 -17.56
N GLY A 88 0.51 4.57 -18.46
CA GLY A 88 1.93 4.28 -18.21
C GLY A 88 2.96 5.34 -18.61
N ASN A 89 2.59 6.60 -18.87
CA ASN A 89 3.54 7.56 -19.43
C ASN A 89 4.01 8.61 -18.41
N ALA A 90 5.30 8.93 -18.49
CA ALA A 90 5.81 10.18 -17.93
C ALA A 90 5.42 11.34 -18.85
N LEU A 91 4.92 12.44 -18.29
CA LEU A 91 4.66 13.65 -19.07
C LEU A 91 5.98 14.39 -19.28
N ALA A 92 6.42 14.46 -20.53
CA ALA A 92 7.68 15.06 -20.93
C ALA A 92 7.84 16.47 -20.34
N GLU A 93 9.06 16.76 -19.89
CA GLU A 93 9.39 18.03 -19.26
C GLU A 93 8.58 18.45 -18.01
N THR A 94 7.95 17.49 -17.32
CA THR A 94 7.26 17.73 -16.04
C THR A 94 7.65 16.77 -14.93
N ASN A 95 7.15 17.04 -13.71
CA ASN A 95 7.22 16.12 -12.58
C ASN A 95 6.03 15.14 -12.52
N PHE A 96 5.21 15.04 -13.58
CA PHE A 96 4.05 14.16 -13.60
C PHE A 96 4.39 12.77 -14.16
N PHE A 97 3.81 11.77 -13.53
CA PHE A 97 3.80 10.39 -13.99
C PHE A 97 2.36 9.89 -13.96
N GLU A 98 1.90 9.31 -15.06
CA GLU A 98 0.54 8.81 -15.13
C GLU A 98 0.34 7.60 -14.20
N PRO A 99 -0.78 7.51 -13.48
CA PRO A 99 -1.09 6.38 -12.61
C PRO A 99 -1.05 5.04 -13.35
N THR A 100 -0.10 4.18 -12.98
CA THR A 100 0.13 2.89 -13.65
C THR A 100 -0.31 1.70 -12.82
N ILE A 101 -0.91 0.72 -13.49
CA ILE A 101 -1.09 -0.62 -12.93
C ILE A 101 -0.48 -1.64 -13.87
N LEU A 102 0.32 -2.52 -13.28
CA LEU A 102 0.95 -3.64 -13.96
C LEU A 102 0.29 -4.96 -13.55
N THR A 103 0.18 -5.87 -14.51
CA THR A 103 -0.13 -7.29 -14.30
C THR A 103 1.05 -8.14 -14.79
N ASN A 104 1.01 -9.45 -14.55
CA ASN A 104 2.06 -10.41 -14.96
C ASN A 104 3.46 -10.07 -14.40
N VAL A 105 3.49 -9.46 -13.21
CA VAL A 105 4.73 -9.18 -12.47
C VAL A 105 5.10 -10.38 -11.61
N ASN A 106 6.40 -10.61 -11.43
CA ASN A 106 6.92 -11.69 -10.61
C ASN A 106 7.87 -11.15 -9.53
N GLY A 107 8.09 -11.92 -8.47
CA GLY A 107 8.86 -11.51 -7.30
C GLY A 107 10.36 -11.23 -7.52
N LYS A 108 10.88 -11.36 -8.75
CA LYS A 108 12.25 -10.97 -9.10
C LYS A 108 12.34 -9.53 -9.64
N MET A 109 11.21 -8.91 -9.98
CA MET A 109 11.20 -7.55 -10.52
C MET A 109 11.47 -6.53 -9.41
N ALA A 110 12.24 -5.48 -9.71
CA ALA A 110 12.61 -4.44 -8.76
C ALA A 110 11.45 -3.49 -8.43
N ILE A 111 10.45 -3.42 -9.30
CA ILE A 111 9.16 -2.83 -8.95
C ILE A 111 8.58 -3.67 -7.82
N ALA A 112 8.54 -3.09 -6.62
CA ALA A 112 7.93 -3.74 -5.46
C ALA A 112 6.55 -3.13 -5.14
N HIS A 113 5.99 -2.37 -6.10
CA HIS A 113 5.05 -1.30 -5.78
C HIS A 113 4.14 -0.91 -6.96
N ALA A 114 3.17 -1.79 -7.31
CA ALA A 114 1.81 -1.54 -7.84
C ALA A 114 1.33 -2.72 -8.70
N GLU A 115 1.05 -3.87 -8.07
CA GLU A 115 0.81 -5.14 -8.78
C GLU A 115 -0.49 -5.80 -8.37
N VAL A 116 -1.16 -6.46 -9.32
CA VAL A 116 -2.30 -7.33 -9.04
C VAL A 116 -1.84 -8.79 -9.15
N PHE A 117 -1.84 -9.47 -8.01
CA PHE A 117 -1.55 -10.90 -7.88
C PHE A 117 -2.83 -11.66 -7.62
N ASP A 118 -2.94 -12.85 -8.20
CA ASP A 118 -3.97 -13.80 -7.87
C ASP A 118 -3.57 -14.71 -6.70
N PHE A 119 -4.59 -15.25 -6.05
CA PHE A 119 -4.46 -16.35 -5.10
C PHE A 119 -5.74 -17.18 -5.11
N GLU A 120 -5.62 -18.43 -4.70
CA GLU A 120 -6.76 -19.37 -4.59
C GLU A 120 -7.11 -19.68 -3.14
N THR A 121 -6.15 -19.54 -2.22
CA THR A 121 -6.36 -19.89 -0.80
C THR A 121 -5.90 -18.81 0.17
N GLU A 122 -6.52 -18.79 1.36
CA GLU A 122 -6.16 -17.89 2.47
C GLU A 122 -4.69 -18.07 2.91
N GLU A 123 -4.21 -19.31 2.96
CA GLU A 123 -2.83 -19.63 3.35
C GLU A 123 -1.81 -19.12 2.32
N GLU A 124 -2.12 -19.27 1.04
CA GLU A 124 -1.29 -18.79 -0.06
C GLU A 124 -1.12 -17.27 -0.01
N VAL A 125 -2.23 -16.52 0.14
CA VAL A 125 -2.15 -15.05 0.18
C VAL A 125 -1.40 -14.54 1.39
N VAL A 126 -1.57 -15.16 2.57
CA VAL A 126 -0.81 -14.81 3.77
C VAL A 126 0.68 -15.05 3.54
N THR A 127 1.04 -16.19 2.94
CA THR A 127 2.44 -16.52 2.63
C THR A 127 3.05 -15.51 1.65
N LYS A 128 2.37 -15.21 0.54
CA LYS A 128 2.80 -14.22 -0.45
C LYS A 128 2.90 -12.81 0.14
N ALA A 129 1.92 -12.40 0.96
CA ALA A 129 1.91 -11.08 1.60
C ALA A 129 3.09 -10.92 2.57
N ASN A 130 3.37 -11.96 3.37
CA ASN A 130 4.45 -11.97 4.36
C ASN A 130 5.84 -12.18 3.75
N HIS A 131 5.93 -12.65 2.50
CA HIS A 131 7.19 -12.75 1.74
C HIS A 131 7.66 -11.36 1.27
N SER A 132 7.99 -10.52 2.26
CA SER A 132 8.55 -9.19 2.09
C SER A 132 9.40 -8.85 3.31
N ARG A 133 10.48 -8.11 3.07
CA ARG A 133 11.29 -7.50 4.14
C ARG A 133 10.55 -6.37 4.85
N HIS A 134 9.55 -5.78 4.19
CA HIS A 134 8.72 -4.71 4.74
C HIS A 134 7.51 -5.30 5.49
N GLY A 135 7.07 -4.57 6.51
CA GLY A 135 5.96 -4.94 7.39
C GLY A 135 5.29 -3.73 8.02
N LEU A 136 5.00 -2.68 7.23
CA LEU A 136 4.38 -1.46 7.76
C LEU A 136 2.87 -1.59 7.91
N ALA A 137 2.15 -1.65 6.78
CA ALA A 137 0.68 -1.71 6.74
C ALA A 137 0.20 -2.84 5.82
N GLY A 138 -0.91 -3.48 6.20
CA GLY A 138 -1.66 -4.43 5.38
C GLY A 138 -3.15 -4.07 5.36
N TYR A 139 -3.85 -4.49 4.31
CA TYR A 139 -5.26 -4.18 4.12
C TYR A 139 -6.04 -5.44 3.74
N ILE A 140 -7.16 -5.68 4.40
CA ILE A 140 -8.02 -6.85 4.19
C ILE A 140 -9.40 -6.37 3.78
N PHE A 141 -9.93 -6.92 2.69
CA PHE A 141 -11.31 -6.66 2.26
C PHE A 141 -12.10 -7.96 2.20
N SER A 142 -12.91 -8.21 3.22
CA SER A 142 -13.75 -9.40 3.31
C SER A 142 -15.04 -9.09 4.07
N LYS A 143 -16.07 -9.92 3.87
CA LYS A 143 -17.29 -9.91 4.70
C LYS A 143 -17.30 -11.01 5.75
N ASP A 144 -16.40 -11.99 5.65
CA ASP A 144 -16.27 -13.06 6.62
C ASP A 144 -15.42 -12.59 7.82
N CYS A 145 -16.07 -12.38 8.96
CA CYS A 145 -15.42 -11.97 10.20
C CYS A 145 -14.38 -12.99 10.68
N ALA A 146 -14.59 -14.28 10.45
CA ALA A 146 -13.65 -15.31 10.86
C ALA A 146 -12.37 -15.24 10.01
N GLN A 147 -12.51 -15.06 8.70
CA GLN A 147 -11.38 -14.81 7.80
C GLN A 147 -10.62 -13.54 8.16
N ILE A 148 -11.33 -12.41 8.37
CA ILE A 148 -10.70 -11.15 8.80
C ILE A 148 -9.83 -11.40 10.04
N HIS A 149 -10.35 -12.12 11.03
CA HIS A 149 -9.62 -12.36 12.27
C HIS A 149 -8.42 -13.29 12.10
N ARG A 150 -8.52 -14.35 11.29
CA ARG A 150 -7.39 -15.25 11.00
C ARG A 150 -6.30 -14.51 10.22
N VAL A 151 -6.66 -13.84 9.12
CA VAL A 151 -5.71 -13.16 8.24
C VAL A 151 -5.04 -11.97 8.96
N SER A 152 -5.79 -11.14 9.68
CA SER A 152 -5.20 -9.98 10.39
C SER A 152 -4.12 -10.36 11.39
N ARG A 153 -4.27 -11.48 12.09
CA ARG A 153 -3.23 -12.00 13.01
C ARG A 153 -2.06 -12.65 12.30
N ALA A 154 -2.30 -13.24 11.14
CA ALA A 154 -1.26 -13.94 10.39
C ALA A 154 -0.38 -12.97 9.57
N LEU A 155 -0.90 -11.79 9.21
CA LEU A 155 -0.12 -10.77 8.52
C LEU A 155 0.98 -10.20 9.43
N GLN A 156 2.21 -10.19 8.92
CA GLN A 156 3.39 -9.66 9.59
C GLN A 156 3.58 -8.18 9.25
N VAL A 157 2.62 -7.37 9.68
CA VAL A 157 2.60 -5.91 9.52
C VAL A 157 2.30 -5.25 10.85
N GLY A 158 2.74 -4.01 11.04
CA GLY A 158 2.46 -3.29 12.28
C GLY A 158 1.02 -2.76 12.37
N MET A 159 0.35 -2.56 11.23
CA MET A 159 -1.02 -2.04 11.17
C MET A 159 -1.85 -2.79 10.11
N VAL A 160 -3.13 -3.03 10.40
CA VAL A 160 -4.06 -3.71 9.48
C VAL A 160 -5.34 -2.88 9.31
N GLY A 161 -5.63 -2.45 8.09
CA GLY A 161 -6.91 -1.87 7.70
C GLY A 161 -7.90 -2.97 7.30
N VAL A 162 -9.12 -2.95 7.82
CA VAL A 162 -10.16 -3.94 7.47
C VAL A 162 -11.32 -3.21 6.83
N ASN A 163 -11.59 -3.51 5.57
CA ASN A 163 -12.60 -2.82 4.76
C ASN A 163 -12.45 -1.29 4.77
N GLU A 164 -11.23 -0.80 5.00
CA GLU A 164 -10.87 0.60 5.09
C GLU A 164 -9.49 0.78 4.44
N GLY A 165 -9.36 1.76 3.55
CA GLY A 165 -8.12 2.09 2.86
C GLY A 165 -7.30 3.17 3.56
N MET A 166 -7.89 3.92 4.50
CA MET A 166 -7.21 4.95 5.27
C MET A 166 -7.32 4.66 6.77
N MET A 167 -6.20 4.30 7.39
CA MET A 167 -6.17 3.89 8.80
C MET A 167 -5.54 4.92 9.75
N SER A 168 -5.06 6.05 9.25
CA SER A 168 -4.33 7.03 10.06
C SER A 168 -5.24 7.74 11.07
N CYS A 169 -4.91 7.63 12.35
CA CYS A 169 -5.48 8.44 13.44
C CYS A 169 -4.41 8.71 14.50
N ALA A 170 -4.60 9.75 15.31
CA ALA A 170 -3.60 10.18 16.29
C ALA A 170 -3.57 9.27 17.53
N GLU A 171 -4.68 8.59 17.81
CA GLU A 171 -4.91 7.77 18.99
C GLU A 171 -4.38 6.34 18.85
N ALA A 172 -4.09 5.89 17.63
CA ALA A 172 -3.58 4.54 17.37
C ALA A 172 -2.05 4.52 17.22
N ALA A 173 -1.46 3.37 17.54
CA ALA A 173 -0.05 3.12 17.33
C ALA A 173 0.26 2.93 15.84
N PHE A 174 1.09 3.81 15.29
CA PHE A 174 1.58 3.77 13.92
C PHE A 174 3.03 3.28 13.90
N GLY A 175 3.34 2.32 13.04
CA GLY A 175 4.71 1.83 12.88
C GLY A 175 4.78 0.41 12.35
N GLY A 176 5.96 -0.01 11.93
CA GLY A 176 6.16 -1.28 11.24
C GLY A 176 6.79 -2.36 12.10
N VAL A 177 6.92 -3.53 11.50
CA VAL A 177 7.79 -4.62 11.94
C VAL A 177 8.81 -4.93 10.83
N LYS A 178 9.75 -5.84 11.09
CA LYS A 178 10.84 -6.19 10.16
C LYS A 178 11.68 -4.95 9.82
N GLU A 179 12.02 -4.73 8.56
CA GLU A 179 12.80 -3.57 8.11
C GLU A 179 11.96 -2.30 7.96
N SER A 180 10.65 -2.34 8.25
CA SER A 180 9.79 -1.16 8.20
C SER A 180 9.90 -0.25 9.43
N GLY A 181 10.69 -0.63 10.44
CA GLY A 181 11.02 0.23 11.58
C GLY A 181 10.98 -0.49 12.93
N LEU A 182 11.38 0.25 13.95
CA LEU A 182 11.33 -0.13 15.36
C LEU A 182 10.52 0.94 16.12
N GLY A 183 9.83 0.52 17.18
CA GLY A 183 8.99 1.40 17.98
C GLY A 183 7.65 1.75 17.33
N ARG A 184 6.89 2.64 17.96
CA ARG A 184 5.59 3.14 17.47
C ARG A 184 5.49 4.65 17.66
N GLU A 185 4.75 5.30 16.78
CA GLU A 185 4.35 6.70 16.86
C GLU A 185 2.84 6.79 17.14
N GLY A 186 2.37 7.90 17.72
CA GLY A 186 0.95 8.07 18.04
C GLY A 186 0.46 7.19 19.18
N GLY A 187 -0.80 7.42 19.59
CA GLY A 187 -1.41 6.76 20.73
C GLY A 187 -0.60 6.90 22.03
N GLN A 188 -0.85 6.00 22.98
CA GLN A 188 -0.08 5.93 24.21
C GLN A 188 1.32 5.36 23.96
N GLN A 189 1.45 4.43 23.00
CA GLN A 189 2.69 3.74 22.67
C GLN A 189 3.78 4.71 22.19
N GLY A 190 3.41 5.75 21.45
CA GLY A 190 4.35 6.77 21.01
C GLY A 190 4.99 7.57 22.15
N LEU A 191 4.34 7.65 23.32
CA LEU A 191 4.92 8.30 24.50
C LEU A 191 6.02 7.45 25.15
N ASP A 192 5.94 6.13 25.04
CA ASP A 192 6.93 5.22 25.64
C ASP A 192 8.33 5.41 25.02
N GLU A 193 8.40 5.77 23.73
CA GLU A 193 9.67 6.07 23.01
C GLU A 193 10.41 7.29 23.58
N PHE A 194 9.69 8.18 24.29
CA PHE A 194 10.25 9.36 24.94
C PHE A 194 10.25 9.26 26.47
N THR A 195 9.88 8.10 27.03
CA THR A 195 9.75 7.88 28.47
C THR A 195 10.95 7.12 29.03
N GLN A 196 11.40 7.51 30.23
CA GLN A 196 12.46 6.81 30.96
C GLN A 196 11.87 6.09 32.18
N TRP A 197 11.86 4.75 32.14
CA TRP A 197 11.38 3.92 33.24
C TRP A 197 12.39 3.90 34.39
N LYS A 198 11.92 4.17 35.61
CA LYS A 198 12.75 4.11 36.83
C LYS A 198 12.14 3.12 37.82
N TYR A 199 12.84 2.02 38.06
CA TYR A 199 12.51 1.06 39.11
C TYR A 199 13.16 1.49 40.43
N VAL A 200 12.37 1.51 41.52
CA VAL A 200 12.84 1.81 42.88
C VAL A 200 12.52 0.62 43.76
N CYS A 201 13.55 -0.10 44.21
CA CYS A 201 13.43 -1.15 45.22
C CYS A 201 13.83 -0.58 46.58
N TRP A 202 12.90 -0.53 47.52
CA TRP A 202 13.13 -0.04 48.86
C TRP A 202 12.93 -1.17 49.87
N ASN A 203 14.02 -1.63 50.49
CA ASN A 203 13.94 -2.48 51.68
C ASN A 203 13.76 -1.61 52.93
N VAL A 204 12.71 -1.87 53.68
CA VAL A 204 12.34 -1.12 54.90
C VAL A 204 12.61 -1.92 56.19
N GLU A 205 13.32 -3.04 56.08
CA GLU A 205 13.80 -3.87 57.20
C GLU A 205 15.32 -3.77 57.39
#